data_AF-A0A7C1JXU2-F1
#
_entry.id   AF-A0A7C1JXU2-F1
#
_cell.length_a   1.000
_cell.length_b   1.000
_cell.length_c   1.000
_cell.angle_alpha   90.00
_cell.angle_beta   90.00
_cell.angle_gamma   90.00
#
_symmetry.space_group_name_H-M   'P 1'
#
loop_
_entity.id
_entity.type
_entity.pdbx_description
1 polymer ?
#
loop_
_entity_poly.entity_id
_entity_poly.type
_entity_poly.pdbx_seq_one_letter_code
_entity_poly.pdbx_strand_id
1 'polypeptide(L)'
;MTWLITQLRKPEWSPYVAGAGLGLVTVLALVLSSRLLPAPLLIGASGAYENLVAPLGLALDPKNTYFKFVMPPGLTWSVWMLLGVFLGGLASALLSGTFKWRKLPDEQWTEVFGTSVLKRWLMVFFAAVLLEYAAGIAGGCTSGLAISGGVVLAPAAFIFIAGMFASGIVTAWILYGRRY
;
A
#
# COMPACT_ATOMS: atom_id res chain seq x y z
N MET A 1 -29.79 -3.30 14.35
CA MET A 1 -28.89 -2.18 13.98
C MET A 1 -27.71 -2.02 14.95
N THR A 2 -27.91 -2.14 16.26
CA THR A 2 -26.86 -1.97 17.29
C THR A 2 -25.66 -2.92 17.14
N TRP A 3 -25.88 -4.18 16.76
CA TRP A 3 -24.78 -5.15 16.58
C TRP A 3 -23.77 -4.75 15.50
N LEU A 4 -24.23 -4.25 14.35
CA LEU A 4 -23.39 -3.80 13.24
C LEU A 4 -22.53 -2.60 13.65
N ILE A 5 -23.13 -1.64 14.35
CA ILE A 5 -22.42 -0.47 14.87
C ILE A 5 -21.35 -0.91 15.88
N THR A 6 -21.66 -1.87 16.75
CA THR A 6 -20.67 -2.42 17.69
C THR A 6 -19.52 -3.11 16.98
N GLN A 7 -19.76 -3.85 15.89
CA GLN A 7 -18.66 -4.46 15.12
C GLN A 7 -17.81 -3.41 14.41
N LEU A 8 -18.43 -2.39 13.80
CA LEU A 8 -17.73 -1.29 13.11
C LEU A 8 -16.88 -0.44 14.07
N ARG A 9 -17.27 -0.37 15.34
CA ARG A 9 -16.52 0.37 16.39
C ARG A 9 -15.35 -0.41 16.98
N LYS A 10 -15.22 -1.71 16.69
CA LYS A 10 -14.08 -2.49 17.20
C LYS A 10 -12.78 -2.02 16.56
N PRO A 11 -11.70 -1.83 17.35
CA PRO A 11 -10.41 -1.44 16.81
C PRO A 11 -9.80 -2.53 15.93
N GLU A 12 -10.09 -3.79 16.22
CA GLU A 12 -9.53 -4.94 15.51
C GLU A 12 -10.63 -5.95 15.17
N TRP A 13 -10.56 -6.46 13.95
CA TRP A 13 -11.43 -7.53 13.46
C TRP A 13 -10.67 -8.84 13.43
N SER A 14 -11.40 -9.96 13.54
CA SER A 14 -10.82 -11.28 13.33
C SER A 14 -10.15 -11.34 11.95
N PRO A 15 -8.92 -11.88 11.83
CA PRO A 15 -8.18 -11.97 10.56
C PRO A 15 -8.99 -12.66 9.45
N TYR A 16 -9.80 -13.66 9.81
CA TYR A 16 -10.64 -14.38 8.85
C TYR A 16 -11.76 -13.49 8.29
N VAL A 17 -12.38 -12.66 9.14
CA VAL A 17 -13.47 -11.76 8.72
C VAL A 17 -12.91 -10.62 7.87
N ALA A 18 -11.79 -10.03 8.30
CA ALA A 18 -11.09 -9.00 7.54
C ALA A 18 -10.60 -9.53 6.18
N GLY A 19 -10.05 -10.74 6.16
CA GLY A 19 -9.60 -11.42 4.93
C GLY A 19 -10.75 -11.72 3.97
N ALA A 20 -11.87 -12.25 4.47
CA ALA A 20 -13.06 -12.47 3.65
C ALA A 20 -13.64 -11.15 3.09
N GLY A 21 -13.65 -10.09 3.91
CA GLY A 21 -14.06 -8.75 3.46
C GLY A 21 -13.14 -8.18 2.38
N LEU A 22 -11.83 -8.29 2.56
CA LEU A 22 -10.84 -7.86 1.56
C LEU A 22 -10.98 -8.66 0.25
N GLY A 23 -11.20 -9.97 0.34
CA GLY A 23 -11.46 -10.83 -0.81
C GLY A 23 -12.71 -10.38 -1.59
N LEU A 24 -13.82 -10.13 -0.88
CA LEU A 24 -15.05 -9.64 -1.49
C LEU A 24 -14.85 -8.29 -2.18
N VAL A 25 -14.17 -7.34 -1.51
CA VAL A 25 -13.85 -6.03 -2.10
C VAL A 25 -12.97 -6.19 -3.34
N THR A 26 -12.01 -7.11 -3.31
CA THR A 26 -11.11 -7.36 -4.45
C THR A 26 -11.87 -7.95 -5.65
N VAL A 27 -12.76 -8.91 -5.42
CA VAL A 27 -13.63 -9.47 -6.46
C VAL A 27 -14.55 -8.40 -7.03
N LEU A 28 -15.18 -7.58 -6.17
CA LEU A 28 -16.02 -6.47 -6.61
C LEU A 28 -15.23 -5.45 -7.43
N ALA A 29 -14.02 -5.10 -7.01
CA ALA A 29 -13.14 -4.20 -7.74
C ALA A 29 -12.78 -4.75 -9.12
N LEU A 30 -12.53 -6.07 -9.23
CA LEU A 30 -12.25 -6.74 -10.50
C LEU A 30 -13.47 -6.79 -11.43
N VAL A 31 -14.64 -7.12 -10.91
CA VAL A 31 -15.89 -7.15 -11.68
C VAL A 31 -16.26 -5.74 -12.15
N LEU A 32 -16.05 -4.73 -11.30
CA LEU A 32 -16.35 -3.35 -11.63
C LEU A 32 -15.35 -2.81 -12.66
N SER A 33 -14.06 -3.07 -12.50
CA SER A 33 -13.03 -2.62 -13.42
C SER A 33 -13.12 -3.31 -14.79
N SER A 34 -13.41 -4.62 -14.83
CA SER A 34 -13.62 -5.36 -16.09
C SER A 34 -14.85 -4.91 -16.88
N ARG A 35 -15.87 -4.34 -16.24
CA ARG A 35 -17.06 -3.80 -16.91
C ARG A 35 -16.92 -2.35 -17.35
N LEU A 36 -16.14 -1.56 -16.62
CA LEU A 36 -15.98 -0.12 -16.86
C LEU A 36 -14.77 0.23 -17.71
N LEU A 37 -13.76 -0.65 -17.78
CA LEU A 37 -12.48 -0.37 -18.42
C LEU A 37 -12.11 -1.47 -19.42
N PRO A 38 -11.34 -1.15 -20.49
CA PRO A 38 -10.93 -2.12 -21.52
C PRO A 38 -10.04 -3.26 -20.99
N ALA A 39 -9.45 -3.09 -19.80
CA ALA A 39 -8.64 -4.09 -19.13
C ALA A 39 -8.98 -4.15 -17.63
N PRO A 40 -9.07 -5.34 -17.03
CA PRO A 40 -9.31 -5.49 -15.60
C PRO A 40 -8.15 -4.89 -14.81
N LEU A 41 -8.43 -3.83 -14.07
CA LEU A 41 -7.44 -3.17 -13.22
C LEU A 41 -7.40 -3.85 -11.86
N LEU A 42 -6.24 -4.44 -11.59
CA LEU A 42 -5.80 -5.01 -10.33
C LEU A 42 -5.46 -3.88 -9.33
N ILE A 43 -5.49 -4.17 -8.03
CA ILE A 43 -5.29 -3.16 -6.98
C ILE A 43 -3.79 -2.82 -6.87
N GLY A 44 -3.33 -1.73 -7.49
CA GLY A 44 -1.93 -1.29 -7.44
C GLY A 44 -1.76 0.10 -6.86
N ALA A 45 -1.06 0.24 -5.73
CA ALA A 45 -0.77 1.54 -5.12
C ALA A 45 0.40 2.27 -5.83
N SER A 46 1.48 1.58 -6.18
CA SER A 46 2.67 2.17 -6.82
C SER A 46 2.33 2.87 -8.14
N GLY A 47 1.57 2.21 -9.01
CA GLY A 47 1.11 2.81 -10.27
C GLY A 47 0.26 4.08 -10.06
N ALA A 48 -0.46 4.23 -8.94
CA ALA A 48 -1.16 5.47 -8.64
C ALA A 48 -0.19 6.62 -8.34
N TYR A 49 0.87 6.36 -7.58
CA TYR A 49 1.92 7.34 -7.30
C TYR A 49 2.67 7.74 -8.57
N GLU A 50 3.05 6.76 -9.40
CA GLU A 50 3.76 7.00 -10.66
C GLU A 50 2.93 7.89 -11.62
N ASN A 51 1.62 7.63 -11.76
CA ASN A 51 0.72 8.44 -12.59
C ASN A 51 0.52 9.87 -12.06
N LEU A 52 0.53 10.06 -10.73
CA LEU A 52 0.42 11.38 -10.10
C LEU A 52 1.70 12.22 -10.26
N VAL A 53 2.86 11.57 -10.27
CA VAL A 53 4.17 12.22 -10.41
C VAL A 53 4.58 12.37 -11.88
N ALA A 54 3.98 11.61 -12.80
CA ALA A 54 4.26 11.68 -14.23
C ALA A 54 4.24 13.11 -14.86
N PRO A 55 3.34 14.04 -14.49
CA PRO A 55 3.40 15.42 -14.99
C PRO A 55 4.70 16.13 -14.60
N LEU A 56 5.18 15.92 -13.37
CA LEU A 56 6.45 16.45 -12.89
C LEU A 56 7.63 15.75 -13.57
N GLY A 57 7.54 14.44 -13.75
CA GLY A 57 8.56 13.65 -14.46
C GLY A 57 8.75 14.11 -15.91
N LEU A 58 7.66 14.37 -16.63
CA LEU A 58 7.70 14.89 -18.01
C LEU A 58 8.13 16.35 -18.08
N ALA A 59 7.88 17.16 -17.04
CA ALA A 59 8.37 18.53 -16.97
C ALA A 59 9.90 18.58 -16.77
N LEU A 60 10.47 17.63 -16.02
CA LEU A 60 11.91 17.51 -15.77
C LEU A 60 12.65 16.84 -16.94
N ASP A 61 12.09 15.76 -17.49
CA ASP A 61 12.61 15.09 -18.68
C ASP A 61 11.47 14.81 -19.68
N PRO A 62 11.25 15.73 -20.63
CA PRO A 62 10.23 15.58 -21.66
C PRO A 62 10.48 14.42 -22.62
N LYS A 63 11.65 13.76 -22.60
CA LYS A 63 11.97 12.61 -23.47
C LYS A 63 11.78 11.27 -22.76
N ASN A 64 11.47 11.27 -21.47
CA ASN A 64 11.33 10.05 -20.69
C ASN A 64 10.19 9.17 -21.26
N THR A 65 10.57 8.02 -21.83
CA THR A 65 9.64 7.06 -22.43
C THR A 65 8.75 6.36 -21.41
N TYR A 66 9.22 6.22 -20.17
CA TYR A 66 8.46 5.60 -19.09
C TYR A 66 7.18 6.39 -18.77
N PHE A 67 7.29 7.69 -18.53
CA PHE A 67 6.13 8.54 -18.25
C PHE A 67 5.28 8.88 -19.49
N LYS A 68 5.77 8.57 -20.69
CA LYS A 68 5.00 8.73 -21.94
C LYS A 68 4.16 7.52 -22.29
N PHE A 69 4.72 6.32 -22.13
CA PHE A 69 4.12 5.10 -22.67
C PHE A 69 3.78 4.06 -21.60
N VAL A 70 4.49 4.04 -20.48
CA VAL A 70 4.29 3.04 -19.42
C VAL A 70 3.33 3.57 -18.35
N MET A 71 3.60 4.76 -17.82
CA MET A 71 2.77 5.43 -16.79
C MET A 71 2.43 6.85 -17.22
N PRO A 72 1.44 7.02 -18.13
CA PRO A 72 1.04 8.33 -18.62
C PRO A 72 0.38 9.18 -17.51
N PRO A 73 0.59 10.50 -17.51
CA PRO A 73 -0.02 11.37 -16.52
C PRO A 73 -1.55 11.32 -16.60
N GLY A 74 -2.19 11.11 -15.46
CA GLY A 74 -3.65 11.11 -15.40
C GLY A 74 -4.22 10.59 -14.08
N LEU A 75 -5.48 10.96 -13.83
CA LEU A 75 -6.28 10.38 -12.76
C LEU A 75 -6.79 9.01 -13.20
N THR A 76 -5.90 8.02 -13.16
CA THR A 76 -6.24 6.63 -13.49
C THR A 76 -7.12 6.03 -12.39
N TRP A 77 -7.75 4.89 -12.68
CA TRP A 77 -8.53 4.14 -11.70
C TRP A 77 -7.73 3.83 -10.42
N SER A 78 -6.43 3.54 -10.55
CA SER A 78 -5.53 3.32 -9.42
C SER A 78 -5.43 4.52 -8.49
N VAL A 79 -5.49 5.75 -9.02
CA VAL A 79 -5.52 6.98 -8.22
C VAL A 79 -6.82 7.09 -7.43
N TRP A 80 -7.96 6.79 -8.05
CA TRP A 80 -9.25 6.74 -7.35
C TRP A 80 -9.30 5.67 -6.26
N MET A 81 -8.71 4.50 -6.51
CA MET A 81 -8.56 3.47 -5.48
C MET A 81 -7.67 3.93 -4.33
N LEU A 82 -6.55 4.60 -4.61
CA LEU A 82 -5.67 5.14 -3.58
C LEU A 82 -6.41 6.14 -2.68
N LEU A 83 -7.20 7.04 -3.28
CA LEU A 83 -8.07 7.95 -2.54
C LEU A 83 -9.12 7.20 -1.72
N GLY A 84 -9.75 6.17 -2.28
CA GLY A 84 -10.72 5.33 -1.58
C GLY A 84 -10.12 4.61 -0.37
N VAL A 85 -8.91 4.08 -0.49
CA VAL A 85 -8.18 3.45 0.62
C VAL A 85 -7.86 4.47 1.72
N PHE A 86 -7.42 5.68 1.35
CA PHE A 86 -7.16 6.75 2.30
C PHE A 86 -8.42 7.16 3.06
N LEU A 87 -9.52 7.44 2.35
CA LEU A 87 -10.79 7.84 2.95
C LEU A 87 -11.42 6.70 3.77
N GLY A 88 -11.32 5.46 3.30
CA GLY A 88 -11.81 4.29 4.02
C GLY A 88 -11.04 4.04 5.32
N GLY A 89 -9.72 4.16 5.29
CA GLY A 89 -8.87 4.07 6.49
C GLY A 89 -9.19 5.18 7.49
N LEU A 90 -9.36 6.42 7.00
CA LEU A 90 -9.75 7.54 7.85
C LEU A 90 -11.13 7.35 8.48
N ALA A 91 -12.13 6.94 7.70
CA ALA A 91 -13.47 6.66 8.20
C ALA A 91 -13.45 5.53 9.24
N SER A 92 -12.68 4.46 9.00
CA SER A 92 -12.50 3.37 9.96
C SER A 92 -11.87 3.83 11.28
N ALA A 93 -10.84 4.67 11.22
CA ALA A 93 -10.18 5.24 12.40
C ALA A 93 -11.10 6.16 13.21
N LEU A 94 -11.94 6.96 12.53
CA LEU A 94 -12.92 7.83 13.17
C LEU A 94 -14.07 7.03 13.80
N LEU A 95 -14.59 6.03 13.10
CA LEU A 95 -15.68 5.18 13.60
C LEU A 95 -15.27 4.34 14.81
N SER A 96 -14.04 3.81 14.80
CA SER A 96 -13.48 3.05 15.93
C SER A 96 -12.97 3.93 17.08
N GLY A 97 -12.94 5.26 16.91
CA GLY A 97 -12.40 6.19 17.91
C GLY A 97 -10.89 6.04 18.12
N THR A 98 -10.18 5.44 17.17
CA THR A 98 -8.73 5.17 17.23
C THR A 98 -7.88 6.21 16.51
N PHE A 99 -8.52 7.21 15.86
CA PHE A 99 -7.81 8.29 15.20
C PHE A 99 -6.91 9.05 16.17
N LYS A 100 -5.60 9.07 15.89
CA LYS A 100 -4.59 9.77 16.69
C LYS A 100 -3.64 10.52 15.77
N TRP A 101 -3.54 11.84 15.95
CA TRP A 101 -2.52 12.64 15.28
C TRP A 101 -1.17 12.47 15.98
N ARG A 102 -0.18 11.89 15.29
CA ARG A 102 1.11 11.52 15.90
C ARG A 102 2.28 11.86 15.00
N LYS A 103 3.32 12.47 15.58
CA LYS A 103 4.59 12.77 14.90
C LYS A 103 5.63 11.65 15.05
N LEU A 104 5.54 10.87 16.13
CA LEU A 104 6.34 9.67 16.40
C LEU A 104 5.38 8.46 16.57
N PRO A 105 5.77 7.23 16.17
CA PRO A 105 4.95 6.04 16.34
C PRO A 105 5.05 5.56 17.80
N ASP A 106 4.42 4.43 18.12
CA ASP A 106 4.33 3.86 19.47
C ASP A 106 5.69 3.60 20.14
N GLU A 107 5.65 3.27 21.43
CA GLU A 107 6.77 3.18 22.37
C GLU A 107 7.98 2.40 21.82
N GLN A 108 7.73 1.34 21.05
CA GLN A 108 8.75 0.49 20.44
C GLN A 108 9.76 1.26 19.58
N TRP A 109 9.31 2.26 18.80
CA TRP A 109 10.24 3.04 17.98
C TRP A 109 11.09 3.97 18.84
N THR A 110 10.48 4.59 19.85
CA THR A 110 11.18 5.51 20.74
C THR A 110 12.24 4.81 21.59
N GLU A 111 12.01 3.55 21.96
CA GLU A 111 12.97 2.73 22.71
C GLU A 111 14.19 2.33 21.86
N VAL A 112 13.96 2.00 20.58
CA VAL A 112 15.02 1.46 19.71
C VAL A 112 15.80 2.56 18.99
N PHE A 113 15.11 3.58 18.47
CA PHE A 113 15.67 4.64 17.62
C PHE A 113 15.67 6.04 18.28
N GLY A 114 15.06 6.17 19.45
CA GLY A 114 14.96 7.43 20.20
C GLY A 114 13.80 8.32 19.75
N THR A 115 13.72 9.51 20.37
CA THR A 115 12.61 10.46 20.21
C THR A 115 12.82 11.48 19.08
N SER A 116 13.87 11.34 18.27
CA SER A 116 14.19 12.32 17.22
C SER A 116 13.24 12.19 16.03
N VAL A 117 12.39 13.21 15.85
CA VAL A 117 11.46 13.32 14.71
C VAL A 117 12.24 13.33 13.39
N LEU A 118 13.26 14.16 13.25
CA LEU A 118 14.00 14.30 11.99
C LEU A 118 14.61 12.98 11.51
N LYS A 119 15.22 12.20 12.44
CA LYS A 119 15.81 10.89 12.11
C LYS A 119 14.76 9.93 11.56
N ARG A 120 13.56 9.91 12.15
CA ARG A 120 12.44 9.09 11.65
C ARG A 120 12.01 9.51 10.26
N TRP A 121 11.78 10.79 10.03
CA TRP A 121 11.29 11.28 8.74
C TRP A 121 12.30 11.00 7.62
N LEU A 122 13.60 11.18 7.89
CA LEU A 122 14.65 10.80 6.95
C LEU A 122 14.65 9.29 6.67
N MET A 123 14.59 8.45 7.71
CA MET A 123 14.60 7.00 7.54
C MET A 123 13.39 6.50 6.74
N VAL A 124 12.19 6.99 7.06
CA VAL A 124 10.96 6.65 6.33
C VAL A 124 11.01 7.14 4.90
N PHE A 125 11.56 8.34 4.65
CA PHE A 125 11.72 8.88 3.29
C PHE A 125 12.64 8.00 2.44
N PHE A 126 13.85 7.67 2.92
CA PHE A 126 14.77 6.80 2.17
C PHE A 126 14.22 5.38 1.99
N ALA A 127 13.53 4.84 3.00
CA ALA A 127 12.85 3.55 2.88
C ALA A 127 11.73 3.59 1.82
N ALA A 128 10.95 4.66 1.75
CA ALA A 128 9.90 4.83 0.75
C ALA A 128 10.47 4.95 -0.67
N VAL A 129 11.56 5.71 -0.85
CA VAL A 129 12.26 5.81 -2.15
C VAL A 129 12.78 4.45 -2.60
N LEU A 130 13.41 3.69 -1.69
CA LEU A 130 13.90 2.36 -1.98
C LEU A 130 12.76 1.39 -2.32
N LEU A 131 11.64 1.46 -1.60
CA LEU A 131 10.46 0.63 -1.83
C LEU A 131 9.85 0.91 -3.21
N GLU A 132 9.68 2.17 -3.58
CA GLU A 132 9.10 2.53 -4.89
C GLU A 132 10.05 2.12 -6.03
N TYR A 133 11.35 2.35 -5.87
CA TYR A 133 12.35 1.91 -6.84
C TYR A 133 12.33 0.39 -7.03
N ALA A 134 12.26 -0.38 -5.93
CA ALA A 134 12.16 -1.83 -5.98
C ALA A 134 10.82 -2.30 -6.57
N ALA A 135 9.72 -1.61 -6.30
CA ALA A 135 8.41 -1.90 -6.87
C ALA A 135 8.42 -1.71 -8.39
N GLY A 136 9.09 -0.68 -8.90
CA GLY A 136 9.30 -0.46 -10.33
C GLY A 136 10.08 -1.60 -10.99
N ILE A 137 11.15 -2.09 -10.35
CA ILE A 137 11.93 -3.24 -10.84
C ILE A 137 11.11 -4.54 -10.80
N ALA A 138 10.36 -4.76 -9.72
CA ALA A 138 9.53 -5.95 -9.55
C ALA A 138 8.28 -5.95 -10.45
N GLY A 139 7.93 -4.80 -11.05
CA GLY A 139 6.70 -4.62 -11.81
C GLY A 139 5.44 -4.53 -10.94
N GLY A 140 5.58 -4.23 -9.64
CA GLY A 140 4.46 -4.04 -8.73
C GLY A 140 4.84 -3.97 -7.25
N CYS A 141 3.95 -3.39 -6.46
CA CYS A 141 4.01 -3.36 -4.99
C CYS A 141 3.23 -4.52 -4.36
N THR A 142 3.18 -4.58 -3.02
CA THR A 142 2.42 -5.61 -2.28
C THR A 142 0.97 -5.73 -2.72
N SER A 143 0.25 -4.62 -2.92
CA SER A 143 -1.15 -4.71 -3.34
C SER A 143 -1.28 -5.25 -4.78
N GLY A 144 -0.38 -4.82 -5.68
CA GLY A 144 -0.45 -5.17 -7.09
C GLY A 144 0.03 -6.59 -7.36
N LEU A 145 1.25 -6.89 -6.93
CA LEU A 145 1.92 -8.15 -7.26
C LEU A 145 1.56 -9.28 -6.27
N ALA A 146 1.47 -9.00 -4.96
CA ALA A 146 1.13 -10.05 -3.99
C ALA A 146 -0.38 -10.30 -3.91
N ILE A 147 -1.18 -9.27 -3.60
CA ILE A 147 -2.63 -9.46 -3.40
C ILE A 147 -3.28 -9.77 -4.74
N SER A 148 -3.16 -8.86 -5.71
CA SER A 148 -3.89 -9.01 -6.98
C SER A 148 -3.32 -10.14 -7.84
N GLY A 149 -1.99 -10.30 -7.88
CA GLY A 149 -1.35 -11.46 -8.51
C GLY A 149 -1.71 -12.79 -7.86
N GLY A 150 -1.92 -12.80 -6.53
CA GLY A 150 -2.38 -13.97 -5.78
C GLY A 150 -3.80 -14.40 -6.16
N VAL A 151 -4.71 -13.44 -6.41
CA VAL A 151 -6.09 -13.75 -6.85
C VAL A 151 -6.11 -14.48 -8.19
N VAL A 152 -5.24 -14.11 -9.12
CA VAL A 152 -5.12 -14.76 -10.44
C VAL A 152 -4.16 -15.96 -10.43
N LEU A 153 -3.66 -16.36 -9.25
CA LEU A 153 -2.71 -17.46 -9.06
C LEU A 153 -1.45 -17.33 -9.93
N ALA A 154 -0.98 -16.09 -10.15
CA ALA A 154 0.24 -15.84 -10.92
C ALA A 154 1.46 -16.42 -10.18
N PRO A 155 2.29 -17.27 -10.80
CA PRO A 155 3.50 -17.83 -10.16
C PRO A 155 4.45 -16.75 -9.61
N ALA A 156 4.55 -15.62 -10.32
CA ALA A 156 5.36 -14.48 -9.91
C ALA A 156 4.91 -13.89 -8.55
N ALA A 157 3.62 -13.93 -8.23
CA ALA A 157 3.10 -13.43 -6.96
C ALA A 157 3.64 -14.24 -5.78
N PHE A 158 3.68 -15.57 -5.90
CA PHE A 158 4.18 -16.44 -4.83
C PHE A 158 5.68 -16.28 -4.60
N ILE A 159 6.47 -16.14 -5.66
CA ILE A 159 7.90 -15.86 -5.57
C ILE A 159 8.13 -14.50 -4.90
N PHE A 160 7.36 -13.48 -5.30
CA PHE A 160 7.44 -12.15 -4.72
C PHE A 160 7.06 -12.14 -3.24
N ILE A 161 5.98 -12.83 -2.85
CA ILE A 161 5.57 -12.98 -1.45
C ILE A 161 6.69 -13.61 -0.62
N ALA A 162 7.27 -14.72 -1.09
CA ALA A 162 8.37 -15.37 -0.40
C ALA A 162 9.59 -14.46 -0.23
N GLY A 163 10.00 -13.75 -1.28
CA GLY A 163 11.10 -12.80 -1.25
C GLY A 163 10.84 -11.59 -0.33
N MET A 164 9.61 -11.06 -0.33
CA MET A 164 9.19 -9.97 0.55
C MET A 164 9.25 -10.39 2.02
N PHE A 165 8.72 -11.58 2.37
CA PHE A 165 8.79 -12.07 3.75
C PHE A 165 10.24 -12.34 4.18
N ALA A 166 11.05 -12.99 3.34
CA ALA A 166 12.44 -13.26 3.65
C ALA A 166 13.24 -11.96 3.91
N SER A 167 13.14 -10.99 3.00
CA SER A 167 13.80 -9.70 3.15
C SER A 167 13.26 -8.89 4.33
N GLY A 168 11.94 -8.92 4.58
CA GLY A 168 11.30 -8.25 5.71
C GLY A 168 11.77 -8.81 7.05
N ILE A 169 11.85 -10.14 7.19
CA ILE A 169 12.36 -10.81 8.40
C ILE A 169 13.83 -10.44 8.63
N VAL A 170 14.66 -10.51 7.60
CA VAL A 170 16.09 -10.14 7.70
C VAL A 170 16.24 -8.67 8.07
N THR A 171 15.47 -7.78 7.44
CA THR A 171 15.52 -6.33 7.73
C THR A 171 15.08 -6.03 9.15
N ALA A 172 13.99 -6.67 9.62
CA ALA A 172 13.53 -6.54 10.99
C ALA A 172 14.58 -7.03 11.99
N TRP A 173 15.25 -8.16 11.69
CA TRP A 173 16.32 -8.68 12.53
C TRP A 173 17.55 -7.77 12.55
N ILE A 174 17.93 -7.14 11.43
CA ILE A 174 19.05 -6.18 11.39
C ILE A 174 18.71 -4.90 12.16
N LEU A 175 17.49 -4.38 12.00
CA LEU A 175 17.07 -3.11 12.60
C LEU A 175 16.75 -3.21 14.09
N TYR A 176 16.04 -4.26 14.50
CA TYR A 176 15.60 -4.44 15.89
C TYR A 176 16.49 -5.41 16.68
N GLY A 177 17.19 -6.33 16.02
CA GLY A 177 18.17 -7.21 16.65
C GLY A 177 17.64 -7.93 17.89
N ARG A 178 18.36 -7.79 19.01
CA ARG A 178 17.99 -8.29 20.35
C ARG A 178 17.20 -7.26 21.19
N ARG A 179 16.86 -6.10 20.63
CA ARG A 179 16.12 -5.02 21.33
C ARG A 179 14.61 -5.15 21.12
N TYR A 180 14.14 -6.38 20.98
CA TYR A 180 12.72 -6.75 20.96
C TYR A 180 12.32 -7.30 22.33
#